data_AF-U6DQG8-F1
#
_entry.id   AF-U6DQG8-F1
#
_cell.length_a   1.000
_cell.length_b   1.000
_cell.length_c   1.000
_cell.angle_alpha   90.00
_cell.angle_beta   90.00
_cell.angle_gamma   90.00
#
_symmetry.space_group_name_H-M   'P 1'
#
loop_
_entity.id
_entity.type
_entity.pdbx_description
1 polymer ?
#
loop_
_entity_poly.entity_id
_entity_poly.type
_entity_poly.pdbx_seq_one_letter_code
_entity_poly.pdbx_strand_id
1 'polypeptide(L)'
;LLLENPYYGCRKPKDQIRSSLKNVSDLFVMGGALVLESAALLHWLEREGYGPLGMTGISMGGHMASLAVSNWPKPMPLIPCLSWSTASGVFTTGVLSKSINWRELEKQYYTQTVYEEEIIHMLEYCGTDSFKMGQEFVKRFPISADKLTNLNVVSGTLNLDMTNQVVSPKPSECHKSSKTSVSATSERLLLQDTSKMQCFNQTLSTNKSNYTSCNPQSYHLLSKEHRRNNLQKESLIFMKGVMDECTHVGNFSVPVDPSLIIVVQAKEDAYIPRTGVRSLQEIWPGCEIRYLEGGHISAYLFKQGLFRQAIYDAFERFLHKYAN
;
A
#
# COMPACT_ATOMS: atom_id res chain seq x y z
N LEU A 1 4.75 -16.95 -17.35
CA LEU A 1 5.52 -15.71 -17.58
C LEU A 1 6.18 -15.32 -16.25
N LEU A 2 7.38 -14.74 -16.27
CA LEU A 2 8.01 -14.12 -15.09
C LEU A 2 8.28 -12.65 -15.41
N LEU A 3 7.78 -11.74 -14.56
CA LEU A 3 7.95 -10.30 -14.72
C LEU A 3 9.20 -9.86 -13.93
N GLU A 4 10.16 -9.21 -14.60
CA GLU A 4 11.32 -8.63 -13.93
C GLU A 4 10.94 -7.28 -13.30
N ASN A 5 11.13 -7.18 -11.98
CA ASN A 5 10.85 -5.95 -11.25
C ASN A 5 11.63 -4.75 -11.81
N PRO A 6 11.01 -3.56 -11.89
CA PRO A 6 11.75 -2.29 -12.00
C PRO A 6 12.89 -2.22 -10.98
N TYR A 7 13.99 -1.53 -11.31
CA TYR A 7 15.20 -1.44 -10.47
C TYR A 7 15.97 -2.77 -10.23
N TYR A 8 15.56 -3.89 -10.81
CA TYR A 8 16.26 -5.19 -10.74
C TYR A 8 16.84 -5.55 -12.11
N GLY A 9 17.68 -6.61 -12.16
CA GLY A 9 18.20 -7.18 -13.40
C GLY A 9 18.77 -6.16 -14.40
N CYS A 10 18.21 -6.13 -15.62
CA CYS A 10 18.60 -5.17 -16.66
C CYS A 10 17.96 -3.78 -16.48
N ARG A 11 16.91 -3.68 -15.66
CA ARG A 11 16.18 -2.45 -15.30
C ARG A 11 16.81 -1.66 -14.15
N LYS A 12 17.97 -2.10 -13.64
CA LYS A 12 18.65 -1.53 -12.47
C LYS A 12 19.51 -0.30 -12.80
N PRO A 13 19.44 0.81 -12.03
CA PRO A 13 20.36 1.94 -12.16
C PRO A 13 21.83 1.55 -12.00
N LYS A 14 22.73 2.16 -12.79
CA LYS A 14 24.16 1.79 -12.87
C LYS A 14 24.89 1.81 -11.52
N ASP A 15 24.54 2.76 -10.68
CA ASP A 15 25.09 3.01 -9.34
C ASP A 15 24.29 2.34 -8.20
N GLN A 16 23.25 1.56 -8.52
CA GLN A 16 22.53 0.76 -7.53
C GLN A 16 23.25 -0.57 -7.24
N ILE A 17 23.58 -0.80 -5.98
CA ILE A 17 24.27 -2.01 -5.52
C ILE A 17 23.23 -3.11 -5.22
N ARG A 18 23.38 -4.27 -5.89
CA ARG A 18 22.48 -5.43 -5.76
C ARG A 18 21.00 -5.01 -5.87
N SER A 19 20.14 -5.48 -4.98
CA SER A 19 18.70 -5.18 -4.89
C SER A 19 18.37 -4.06 -3.90
N SER A 20 19.37 -3.30 -3.44
CA SER A 20 19.15 -2.20 -2.49
C SER A 20 18.68 -0.96 -3.26
N LEU A 21 17.38 -0.68 -3.24
CA LEU A 21 16.81 0.57 -3.75
C LEU A 21 17.46 1.77 -3.06
N LYS A 22 17.59 2.90 -3.78
CA LYS A 22 18.24 4.11 -3.23
C LYS A 22 17.31 4.90 -2.34
N ASN A 23 16.06 5.06 -2.77
CA ASN A 23 15.05 5.86 -2.11
C ASN A 23 13.86 5.00 -1.68
N VAL A 24 13.14 5.46 -0.66
CA VAL A 24 11.86 4.85 -0.28
C VAL A 24 10.82 5.01 -1.40
N SER A 25 10.83 6.13 -2.11
CA SER A 25 9.94 6.39 -3.26
C SER A 25 10.14 5.40 -4.41
N ASP A 26 11.35 4.87 -4.62
CA ASP A 26 11.63 3.86 -5.65
C ASP A 26 10.81 2.58 -5.43
N LEU A 27 10.47 2.25 -4.18
CA LEU A 27 9.60 1.10 -3.85
C LEU A 27 8.18 1.30 -4.40
N PHE A 28 7.64 2.51 -4.28
CA PHE A 28 6.27 2.83 -4.72
C PHE A 28 6.21 2.95 -6.26
N VAL A 29 7.24 3.54 -6.88
CA VAL A 29 7.38 3.56 -8.35
C VAL A 29 7.50 2.13 -8.89
N MET A 30 8.31 1.28 -8.26
CA MET A 30 8.41 -0.14 -8.60
C MET A 30 7.06 -0.85 -8.48
N GLY A 31 6.32 -0.61 -7.39
CA GLY A 31 5.02 -1.23 -7.15
C GLY A 31 3.94 -0.81 -8.15
N GLY A 32 3.81 0.50 -8.42
CA GLY A 32 2.86 1.02 -9.40
C GLY A 32 3.14 0.51 -10.81
N ALA A 33 4.41 0.50 -11.22
CA ALA A 33 4.81 -0.08 -12.50
C ALA A 33 4.51 -1.59 -12.59
N LEU A 34 4.78 -2.36 -11.53
CA LEU A 34 4.45 -3.80 -11.50
C LEU A 34 2.95 -4.09 -11.61
N VAL A 35 2.09 -3.28 -10.99
CA VAL A 35 0.62 -3.41 -11.12
C VAL A 35 0.19 -3.16 -12.56
N LEU A 36 0.65 -2.07 -13.17
CA LEU A 36 0.31 -1.70 -14.55
C LEU A 36 0.85 -2.70 -15.59
N GLU A 37 2.11 -3.12 -15.45
CA GLU A 37 2.73 -4.13 -16.33
C GLU A 37 2.04 -5.48 -16.20
N SER A 38 1.65 -5.89 -14.99
CA SER A 38 0.88 -7.12 -14.78
C SER A 38 -0.48 -7.05 -15.47
N ALA A 39 -1.22 -5.95 -15.35
CA ALA A 39 -2.50 -5.76 -16.03
C ALA A 39 -2.35 -5.78 -17.57
N ALA A 40 -1.34 -5.11 -18.12
CA ALA A 40 -1.04 -5.12 -19.55
C ALA A 40 -0.70 -6.53 -20.06
N LEU A 41 0.10 -7.30 -19.30
CA LEU A 41 0.47 -8.68 -19.63
C LEU A 41 -0.70 -9.65 -19.51
N LEU A 42 -1.59 -9.47 -18.53
CA LEU A 42 -2.81 -10.28 -18.40
C LEU A 42 -3.79 -10.02 -19.56
N HIS A 43 -3.99 -8.75 -19.94
CA HIS A 43 -4.78 -8.41 -21.14
C HIS A 43 -4.15 -8.94 -22.44
N TRP A 44 -2.82 -8.91 -22.54
CA TRP A 44 -2.12 -9.54 -23.66
C TRP A 44 -2.37 -11.05 -23.71
N LEU A 45 -2.13 -11.75 -22.60
CA LEU A 45 -2.34 -13.21 -22.50
C LEU A 45 -3.78 -13.61 -22.86
N GLU A 46 -4.78 -12.88 -22.35
CA GLU A 46 -6.18 -13.12 -22.67
C GLU A 46 -6.49 -12.92 -24.16
N ARG A 47 -5.93 -11.87 -24.78
CA ARG A 47 -6.13 -11.58 -26.21
C ARG A 47 -5.50 -12.62 -27.12
N GLU A 48 -4.34 -13.17 -26.75
CA GLU A 48 -3.71 -14.27 -27.48
C GLU A 48 -4.36 -15.65 -27.18
N GLY A 49 -5.45 -15.69 -26.39
CA GLY A 49 -6.24 -16.89 -26.12
C GLY A 49 -5.72 -17.80 -25.02
N TYR A 50 -4.77 -17.34 -24.18
CA TYR A 50 -4.30 -18.11 -23.04
C TYR A 50 -5.32 -18.09 -21.89
N GLY A 51 -5.65 -19.27 -21.36
CA GLY A 51 -6.52 -19.41 -20.19
C GLY A 51 -6.55 -20.84 -19.65
N PRO A 52 -6.95 -21.05 -18.38
CA PRO A 52 -7.20 -20.02 -17.36
C PRO A 52 -5.91 -19.29 -16.96
N LEU A 53 -6.04 -18.00 -16.62
CA LEU A 53 -4.92 -17.18 -16.12
C LEU A 53 -4.89 -17.20 -14.59
N GLY A 54 -3.70 -17.08 -14.01
CA GLY A 54 -3.49 -17.04 -12.56
C GLY A 54 -2.16 -16.37 -12.21
N MET A 55 -2.06 -15.87 -10.98
CA MET A 55 -0.89 -15.12 -10.52
C MET A 55 -0.34 -15.70 -9.21
N THR A 56 0.98 -15.75 -9.10
CA THR A 56 1.68 -16.18 -7.90
C THR A 56 2.99 -15.42 -7.76
N GLY A 57 3.49 -15.31 -6.53
CA GLY A 57 4.78 -14.74 -6.25
C GLY A 57 5.22 -15.09 -4.83
N ILE A 58 6.51 -14.90 -4.55
CA ILE A 58 7.11 -15.21 -3.25
C ILE A 58 7.62 -13.90 -2.63
N SER A 59 7.42 -13.72 -1.32
CA SER A 59 7.91 -12.55 -0.58
C SER A 59 7.35 -11.25 -1.17
N MET A 60 8.19 -10.27 -1.47
CA MET A 60 7.79 -9.05 -2.20
C MET A 60 6.99 -9.35 -3.48
N GLY A 61 7.35 -10.41 -4.23
CA GLY A 61 6.60 -10.81 -5.43
C GLY A 61 5.18 -11.32 -5.13
N GLY A 62 4.98 -11.98 -3.98
CA GLY A 62 3.65 -12.42 -3.54
C GLY A 62 2.77 -11.24 -3.16
N HIS A 63 3.33 -10.25 -2.47
CA HIS A 63 2.66 -9.00 -2.15
C HIS A 63 2.32 -8.19 -3.42
N MET A 64 3.21 -8.17 -4.42
CA MET A 64 2.95 -7.47 -5.68
C MET A 64 1.91 -8.19 -6.56
N ALA A 65 1.88 -9.53 -6.53
CA ALA A 65 0.78 -10.29 -7.12
C ALA A 65 -0.57 -9.93 -6.46
N SER A 66 -0.61 -9.78 -5.13
CA SER A 66 -1.80 -9.31 -4.42
C SER A 66 -2.29 -7.94 -4.90
N LEU A 67 -1.41 -6.95 -5.03
CA LEU A 67 -1.81 -5.62 -5.52
C LEU A 67 -2.24 -5.64 -6.99
N ALA A 68 -1.58 -6.43 -7.84
CA ALA A 68 -1.95 -6.56 -9.25
C ALA A 68 -3.33 -7.21 -9.43
N VAL A 69 -3.63 -8.30 -8.73
CA VAL A 69 -4.92 -8.99 -8.78
C VAL A 69 -6.05 -8.14 -8.19
N SER A 70 -5.78 -7.35 -7.15
CA SER A 70 -6.73 -6.34 -6.63
C SER A 70 -7.13 -5.26 -7.65
N ASN A 71 -6.36 -5.08 -8.73
CA ASN A 71 -6.68 -4.17 -9.83
C ASN A 71 -7.20 -4.90 -11.09
N TRP A 72 -7.42 -6.22 -11.04
CA TRP A 72 -7.86 -7.01 -12.19
C TRP A 72 -9.39 -7.21 -12.20
N PRO A 73 -10.10 -6.92 -13.31
CA PRO A 73 -11.57 -6.89 -13.34
C PRO A 73 -12.25 -8.25 -13.53
N LYS A 74 -11.55 -9.38 -13.38
CA LYS A 74 -12.10 -10.74 -13.58
C LYS A 74 -11.69 -11.70 -12.45
N PRO A 75 -12.43 -12.80 -12.21
CA PRO A 75 -11.99 -13.85 -11.28
C PRO A 75 -10.63 -14.42 -11.71
N MET A 76 -9.72 -14.62 -10.76
CA MET A 76 -8.38 -15.13 -11.03
C MET A 76 -7.79 -15.86 -9.81
N PRO A 77 -7.27 -17.10 -9.96
CA PRO A 77 -6.39 -17.74 -8.98
C PRO A 77 -5.22 -16.86 -8.58
N LEU A 78 -5.10 -16.59 -7.28
CA LEU A 78 -3.98 -15.86 -6.68
C LEU A 78 -3.36 -16.69 -5.56
N ILE A 79 -2.06 -16.92 -5.66
CA ILE A 79 -1.29 -17.71 -4.70
C ILE A 79 -0.09 -16.87 -4.22
N PRO A 80 -0.30 -15.96 -3.24
CA PRO A 80 0.73 -15.12 -2.69
C PRO A 80 1.44 -15.89 -1.57
N CYS A 81 2.70 -16.25 -1.80
CA CYS A 81 3.51 -17.07 -0.90
C CYS A 81 4.46 -16.21 -0.07
N LEU A 82 4.52 -16.49 1.23
CA LEU A 82 5.39 -15.82 2.20
C LEU A 82 5.26 -14.30 2.12
N SER A 83 4.02 -13.80 2.10
CA SER A 83 3.69 -12.39 1.88
C SER A 83 2.41 -12.03 2.61
N TRP A 84 2.29 -10.77 3.05
CA TRP A 84 1.15 -10.33 3.85
C TRP A 84 0.52 -9.04 3.32
N SER A 85 -0.44 -8.49 4.06
CA SER A 85 -1.28 -7.35 3.67
C SER A 85 -0.58 -5.99 3.58
N THR A 86 0.66 -5.80 4.07
CA THR A 86 1.40 -4.52 3.98
C THR A 86 2.90 -4.75 4.06
N ALA A 87 3.68 -3.87 3.41
CA ALA A 87 5.14 -3.84 3.53
C ALA A 87 5.63 -3.08 4.78
N SER A 88 4.75 -2.37 5.49
CA SER A 88 5.10 -1.52 6.64
C SER A 88 5.86 -2.27 7.73
N GLY A 89 5.37 -3.44 8.17
CA GLY A 89 6.05 -4.26 9.17
C GLY A 89 7.44 -4.75 8.73
N VAL A 90 7.62 -5.03 7.43
CA VAL A 90 8.89 -5.50 6.83
C VAL A 90 9.99 -4.47 7.04
N PHE A 91 9.70 -3.19 6.75
CA PHE A 91 10.67 -2.10 6.80
C PHE A 91 10.77 -1.42 8.17
N THR A 92 9.74 -1.46 9.02
CA THR A 92 9.72 -0.73 10.30
C THR A 92 10.02 -1.58 11.54
N THR A 93 9.77 -2.90 11.51
CA THR A 93 9.91 -3.76 12.71
C THR A 93 10.59 -5.10 12.46
N GLY A 94 10.53 -5.66 11.24
CA GLY A 94 11.13 -6.95 10.89
C GLY A 94 12.65 -6.89 10.73
N VAL A 95 13.28 -8.02 10.36
CA VAL A 95 14.75 -8.08 10.19
C VAL A 95 15.28 -7.08 9.16
N LEU A 96 14.48 -6.74 8.13
CA LEU A 96 14.87 -5.77 7.10
C LEU A 96 14.87 -4.32 7.62
N SER A 97 14.20 -4.00 8.73
CA SER A 97 14.28 -2.67 9.37
C SER A 97 15.71 -2.30 9.76
N LYS A 98 16.57 -3.29 10.04
CA LYS A 98 17.99 -3.07 10.37
C LYS A 98 18.88 -2.77 9.15
N SER A 99 18.34 -2.93 7.94
CA SER A 99 19.03 -2.59 6.69
C SER A 99 18.71 -1.18 6.19
N ILE A 100 17.72 -0.51 6.79
CA ILE A 100 17.31 0.85 6.43
C ILE A 100 18.25 1.88 7.08
N ASN A 101 18.66 2.89 6.31
CA ASN A 101 19.49 4.00 6.79
C ASN A 101 18.63 5.02 7.56
N TRP A 102 18.14 4.62 8.74
CA TRP A 102 17.31 5.45 9.60
C TRP A 102 17.94 6.80 9.92
N ARG A 103 19.26 6.88 10.09
CA ARG A 103 19.97 8.15 10.33
C ARG A 103 19.73 9.19 9.23
N GLU A 104 19.66 8.76 7.97
CA GLU A 104 19.40 9.68 6.86
C GLU A 104 17.90 9.96 6.70
N LEU A 105 17.02 8.96 6.89
CA LEU A 105 15.56 9.19 6.87
C LEU A 105 15.10 10.14 8.00
N GLU A 106 15.61 9.93 9.22
CA GLU A 106 15.46 10.83 10.37
C GLU A 106 15.87 12.26 9.98
N LYS A 107 17.10 12.42 9.46
CA LYS A 107 17.62 13.72 9.02
C LYS A 107 16.74 14.37 7.95
N GLN A 108 16.28 13.62 6.95
CA GLN A 108 15.42 14.14 5.89
C GLN A 108 14.07 14.59 6.45
N TYR A 109 13.44 13.79 7.31
CA TYR A 109 12.18 14.10 7.97
C TYR A 109 12.24 15.42 8.77
N TYR A 110 13.32 15.70 9.52
CA TYR A 110 13.41 16.98 10.27
C TYR A 110 13.90 18.19 9.45
N THR A 111 14.54 17.97 8.30
CA THR A 111 15.15 19.08 7.53
C THR A 111 14.29 19.57 6.37
N GLN A 112 13.28 18.80 5.97
CA GLN A 112 12.38 19.14 4.87
C GLN A 112 10.96 19.27 5.42
N THR A 113 10.44 20.50 5.48
CA THR A 113 9.12 20.79 6.06
C THR A 113 7.98 20.12 5.29
N VAL A 114 8.17 19.81 4.01
CA VAL A 114 7.22 19.07 3.14
C VAL A 114 6.66 17.77 3.76
N TYR A 115 7.43 17.09 4.62
CA TYR A 115 6.96 15.87 5.28
C TYR A 115 5.88 16.16 6.34
N GLU A 116 5.97 17.30 7.03
CA GLU A 116 5.02 17.77 8.04
C GLU A 116 3.91 18.64 7.43
N GLU A 117 4.22 19.50 6.47
CA GLU A 117 3.30 20.49 5.91
C GLU A 117 2.38 19.92 4.80
N GLU A 118 2.82 18.86 4.11
CA GLU A 118 2.09 18.28 2.97
C GLU A 118 1.84 16.78 3.14
N ILE A 119 2.90 15.98 3.30
CA ILE A 119 2.77 14.52 3.17
C ILE A 119 2.00 13.92 4.34
N ILE A 120 2.19 14.38 5.58
CA ILE A 120 1.42 13.88 6.74
C ILE A 120 -0.09 14.08 6.58
N HIS A 121 -0.52 15.10 5.84
CA HIS A 121 -1.92 15.37 5.55
C HIS A 121 -2.49 14.51 4.41
N MET A 122 -1.64 13.90 3.59
CA MET A 122 -2.05 12.87 2.61
C MET A 122 -2.13 11.46 3.21
N LEU A 123 -1.53 11.24 4.39
CA LEU A 123 -1.61 9.97 5.12
C LEU A 123 -2.94 9.87 5.88
N GLU A 124 -4.05 9.82 5.15
CA GLU A 124 -5.36 9.57 5.76
C GLU A 124 -5.42 8.14 6.33
N TYR A 125 -6.02 8.03 7.52
CA TYR A 125 -6.10 6.82 8.30
C TYR A 125 -6.73 5.64 7.51
N CYS A 126 -6.16 4.43 7.65
CA CYS A 126 -6.42 3.20 6.87
C CYS A 126 -7.83 2.57 7.02
N GLY A 127 -8.89 3.38 7.00
CA GLY A 127 -10.29 2.98 7.05
C GLY A 127 -11.19 3.73 6.07
N THR A 128 -10.61 4.55 5.19
CA THR A 128 -11.33 5.31 4.16
C THR A 128 -11.18 4.61 2.81
N ASP A 129 -12.28 4.51 2.07
CA ASP A 129 -12.39 3.77 0.81
C ASP A 129 -11.46 4.33 -0.29
N SER A 130 -10.28 3.73 -0.45
CA SER A 130 -9.22 4.19 -1.37
C SER A 130 -9.64 4.16 -2.85
N PHE A 131 -10.68 3.40 -3.22
CA PHE A 131 -11.27 3.46 -4.55
C PHE A 131 -11.98 4.81 -4.78
N LYS A 132 -12.62 5.38 -3.74
CA LYS A 132 -13.12 6.76 -3.79
C LYS A 132 -11.99 7.78 -3.78
N MET A 133 -10.89 7.53 -3.06
CA MET A 133 -9.70 8.41 -3.11
C MET A 133 -9.11 8.46 -4.52
N GLY A 134 -8.96 7.32 -5.21
CA GLY A 134 -8.51 7.28 -6.60
C GLY A 134 -9.43 8.07 -7.54
N GLN A 135 -10.76 7.96 -7.37
CA GLN A 135 -11.71 8.77 -8.15
C GLN A 135 -11.63 10.26 -7.81
N GLU A 136 -11.50 10.65 -6.55
CA GLU A 136 -11.35 12.05 -6.15
C GLU A 136 -10.01 12.63 -6.62
N PHE A 137 -8.93 11.84 -6.59
CA PHE A 137 -7.62 12.22 -7.13
C PHE A 137 -7.73 12.49 -8.63
N VAL A 138 -8.32 11.59 -9.42
CA VAL A 138 -8.51 11.80 -10.87
C VAL A 138 -9.38 13.03 -11.16
N LYS A 139 -10.43 13.28 -10.37
CA LYS A 139 -11.27 14.49 -10.50
C LYS A 139 -10.54 15.78 -10.11
N ARG A 140 -9.61 15.72 -9.15
CA ARG A 140 -8.85 16.88 -8.62
C ARG A 140 -7.46 17.04 -9.24
N PHE A 141 -7.04 16.11 -10.10
CA PHE A 141 -5.73 16.09 -10.76
C PHE A 141 -5.35 17.41 -11.44
N PRO A 142 -6.27 18.15 -12.11
CA PRO A 142 -5.93 19.46 -12.70
C PRO A 142 -5.54 20.53 -11.66
N ILE A 143 -5.92 20.36 -10.39
CA ILE A 143 -5.71 21.34 -9.31
C ILE A 143 -4.53 20.93 -8.42
N SER A 144 -4.23 19.63 -8.30
CA SER A 144 -3.05 19.14 -7.56
C SER A 144 -1.75 19.25 -8.36
N ALA A 145 -1.81 19.12 -9.69
CA ALA A 145 -0.64 19.23 -10.56
C ALA A 145 0.07 20.59 -10.44
N ASP A 146 -0.68 21.70 -10.37
CA ASP A 146 -0.13 23.06 -10.24
C ASP A 146 0.68 23.26 -8.94
N LYS A 147 0.33 22.55 -7.85
CA LYS A 147 1.11 22.57 -6.60
C LYS A 147 2.35 21.68 -6.66
N LEU A 148 2.31 20.61 -7.45
CA LEU A 148 3.39 19.62 -7.55
C LEU A 148 4.60 20.13 -8.35
N THR A 149 4.48 21.28 -9.05
CA THR A 149 5.56 21.89 -9.84
C THR A 149 6.81 22.27 -9.04
N ASN A 150 6.70 22.44 -7.72
CA ASN A 150 7.84 22.70 -6.83
C ASN A 150 8.60 21.41 -6.43
N LEU A 151 8.01 20.23 -6.62
CA LEU A 151 8.70 18.96 -6.47
C LEU A 151 9.40 18.65 -7.78
N ASN A 152 10.73 18.74 -7.79
CA ASN A 152 11.57 18.45 -8.94
C ASN A 152 11.70 16.92 -9.20
N VAL A 153 10.57 16.20 -9.11
CA VAL A 153 10.41 14.77 -9.35
C VAL A 153 10.19 14.55 -10.85
N VAL A 154 11.30 14.64 -11.58
CA VAL A 154 11.49 14.10 -12.94
C VAL A 154 10.36 14.42 -13.94
N SER A 155 10.35 15.65 -14.43
CA SER A 155 9.58 16.09 -15.61
C SER A 155 9.95 15.37 -16.93
N GLY A 156 10.77 14.32 -16.88
CA GLY A 156 11.18 13.52 -18.04
C GLY A 156 10.38 12.22 -18.26
N THR A 157 9.46 11.86 -17.37
CA THR A 157 8.81 10.52 -17.37
C THR A 157 7.36 10.50 -17.85
N LEU A 158 6.73 11.65 -18.10
CA LEU A 158 5.29 11.76 -18.41
C LEU A 158 4.97 12.57 -19.68
N ASN A 159 5.87 12.58 -20.68
CA ASN A 159 5.54 13.06 -22.03
C ASN A 159 4.67 12.03 -22.77
N LEU A 160 3.40 11.94 -22.36
CA LEU A 160 2.31 11.39 -23.18
C LEU A 160 1.75 12.52 -24.04
N ASP A 161 2.51 12.87 -25.09
CA ASP A 161 2.10 13.82 -26.11
C ASP A 161 0.95 13.20 -26.93
N MET A 162 -0.29 13.42 -26.48
CA MET A 162 -1.49 13.05 -27.23
C MET A 162 -2.04 14.25 -27.99
N THR A 163 -1.24 14.77 -28.94
CA THR A 163 -1.78 15.64 -30.00
C THR A 163 -2.80 14.85 -30.82
N ASN A 164 -4.09 15.11 -30.62
CA ASN A 164 -5.10 14.89 -31.63
C ASN A 164 -6.09 16.05 -31.65
N GLN A 165 -6.16 16.69 -32.82
CA GLN A 165 -7.08 17.79 -33.12
C GLN A 165 -8.51 17.28 -33.41
N VAL A 166 -9.41 18.24 -33.64
CA VAL A 166 -10.63 18.17 -34.46
C VAL A 166 -11.98 17.89 -33.74
N VAL A 167 -12.64 19.02 -33.44
CA VAL A 167 -14.03 19.39 -33.81
C VAL A 167 -15.23 18.85 -32.99
N SER A 168 -16.03 19.81 -32.50
CA SER A 168 -17.40 19.63 -31.97
C SER A 168 -18.46 19.59 -33.08
N PRO A 169 -19.67 19.09 -32.78
CA PRO A 169 -20.82 20.00 -32.80
C PRO A 169 -21.76 19.90 -31.58
N LYS A 170 -22.72 20.83 -31.54
CA LYS A 170 -23.66 21.11 -30.44
C LYS A 170 -25.06 20.43 -30.63
N PRO A 171 -26.02 20.55 -29.68
CA PRO A 171 -26.99 19.48 -29.38
C PRO A 171 -28.40 19.66 -30.00
N SER A 172 -29.25 18.66 -29.78
CA SER A 172 -30.71 18.74 -29.93
C SER A 172 -31.45 18.09 -28.75
N GLU A 173 -32.68 18.53 -28.51
CA GLU A 173 -33.47 18.33 -27.29
C GLU A 173 -34.40 17.09 -27.34
N CYS A 174 -34.93 16.63 -26.20
CA CYS A 174 -36.39 16.44 -26.00
C CYS A 174 -36.77 15.99 -24.55
N HIS A 175 -37.56 16.84 -23.87
CA HIS A 175 -38.61 16.60 -22.85
C HIS A 175 -38.66 15.31 -21.97
N LYS A 176 -38.62 15.46 -20.63
CA LYS A 176 -39.79 15.54 -19.68
C LYS A 176 -40.73 14.33 -19.80
N SER A 177 -41.22 13.63 -18.77
CA SER A 177 -41.32 13.83 -17.31
C SER A 177 -42.36 12.81 -16.83
N SER A 178 -42.28 12.33 -15.58
CA SER A 178 -43.43 12.25 -14.67
C SER A 178 -42.94 11.99 -13.24
N LYS A 179 -43.38 12.81 -12.30
CA LYS A 179 -43.18 12.64 -10.85
C LYS A 179 -44.53 12.40 -10.19
N THR A 180 -44.56 11.53 -9.18
CA THR A 180 -45.50 11.57 -8.05
C THR A 180 -44.76 10.92 -6.86
N SER A 181 -44.08 11.64 -5.96
CA SER A 181 -44.57 12.39 -4.78
C SER A 181 -45.36 11.51 -3.79
N VAL A 182 -44.95 11.29 -2.53
CA VAL A 182 -45.23 12.05 -1.27
C VAL A 182 -44.61 11.19 -0.13
N SER A 183 -44.10 11.62 1.04
CA SER A 183 -44.18 12.88 1.82
C SER A 183 -42.84 13.25 2.52
N ALA A 184 -42.82 14.38 3.23
CA ALA A 184 -41.95 14.74 4.36
C ALA A 184 -42.40 14.06 5.69
N THR A 185 -41.60 14.05 6.77
CA THR A 185 -41.41 15.22 7.65
C THR A 185 -39.95 15.53 8.03
N SER A 186 -39.73 16.76 8.50
CA SER A 186 -38.44 17.31 8.96
C SER A 186 -38.46 17.45 10.48
N GLU A 187 -37.35 17.12 11.15
CA GLU A 187 -37.09 17.69 12.47
C GLU A 187 -35.57 17.86 12.73
N ARG A 188 -35.25 18.83 13.59
CA ARG A 188 -34.00 19.59 13.58
C ARG A 188 -33.25 19.37 14.89
N LEU A 189 -32.05 18.78 14.83
CA LEU A 189 -31.11 18.78 15.96
C LEU A 189 -29.72 19.22 15.50
N LEU A 190 -29.46 20.52 15.67
CA LEU A 190 -28.12 21.09 15.71
C LEU A 190 -27.50 20.72 17.06
N LEU A 191 -26.53 19.80 17.06
CA LEU A 191 -25.54 19.73 18.14
C LEU A 191 -24.14 19.60 17.53
N GLN A 192 -23.23 20.39 18.08
CA GLN A 192 -21.81 20.37 17.74
C GLN A 192 -21.21 19.03 18.19
N ASP A 193 -20.29 18.48 17.40
CA ASP A 193 -19.38 17.45 17.93
C ASP A 193 -17.95 17.66 17.40
N THR A 194 -17.39 18.81 17.80
CA THR A 194 -15.96 19.12 17.71
C THR A 194 -15.17 18.28 18.73
N SER A 195 -15.07 16.96 18.50
CA SER A 195 -14.60 16.01 19.53
C SER A 195 -13.76 14.82 19.03
N LYS A 196 -13.14 14.89 17.83
CA LYS A 196 -12.26 13.79 17.33
C LYS A 196 -10.78 14.14 17.12
N MET A 197 -10.38 15.40 17.33
CA MET A 197 -8.98 15.84 17.24
C MET A 197 -8.21 15.82 18.59
N GLN A 198 -8.75 15.16 19.63
CA GLN A 198 -8.14 15.17 20.97
C GLN A 198 -7.31 13.91 21.31
N CYS A 199 -7.43 12.81 20.57
CA CYS A 199 -6.75 11.56 20.91
C CYS A 199 -5.21 11.64 20.76
N PHE A 200 -4.69 12.44 19.83
CA PHE A 200 -3.25 12.60 19.63
C PHE A 200 -2.56 13.49 20.69
N ASN A 201 -3.28 14.45 21.27
CA ASN A 201 -2.70 15.42 22.21
C ASN A 201 -2.66 14.92 23.67
N GLN A 202 -3.42 13.89 24.02
CA GLN A 202 -3.58 13.45 25.41
C GLN A 202 -2.42 12.61 25.98
N THR A 203 -1.41 12.27 25.19
CA THR A 203 -0.20 11.59 25.71
C THR A 203 0.88 12.57 26.22
N LEU A 204 0.74 13.88 25.97
CA LEU A 204 1.64 14.93 26.48
C LEU A 204 1.04 15.69 27.67
N SER A 205 0.90 15.01 28.81
CA SER A 205 0.68 15.68 30.10
C SER A 205 1.66 15.13 31.14
N THR A 206 2.82 15.79 31.25
CA THR A 206 3.87 15.44 32.22
C THR A 206 3.50 15.94 33.61
N ASN A 207 3.24 15.03 34.53
CA ASN A 207 3.10 15.32 35.95
C ASN A 207 4.36 16.05 36.48
N LYS A 208 4.18 17.21 37.14
CA LYS A 208 5.22 17.85 37.92
C LYS A 208 5.26 17.25 39.33
N SER A 209 6.39 16.68 39.72
CA SER A 209 6.70 16.44 41.14
C SER A 209 8.19 16.58 41.46
N ASN A 210 8.46 17.59 42.30
CA ASN A 210 9.52 17.81 43.30
C ASN A 210 10.97 17.31 43.11
N TYR A 211 11.87 18.23 43.52
CA TYR A 211 13.33 18.17 43.49
C TYR A 211 13.98 16.92 44.11
N THR A 212 15.05 16.46 43.43
CA THR A 212 16.29 15.99 44.08
C THR A 212 17.50 16.54 43.30
N SER A 213 18.56 16.92 44.00
CA SER A 213 19.71 17.64 43.42
C SER A 213 20.59 16.71 42.56
N CYS A 214 20.49 16.85 41.24
CA CYS A 214 21.31 16.12 40.27
C CYS A 214 22.04 17.08 39.30
N ASN A 215 23.29 16.71 38.98
CA ASN A 215 24.32 17.55 38.37
C ASN A 215 23.92 18.19 37.01
N PRO A 216 24.18 19.50 36.76
CA PRO A 216 23.79 20.23 35.55
C PRO A 216 24.01 19.59 34.18
N GLN A 217 25.09 18.84 33.95
CA GLN A 217 25.29 18.12 32.68
C GLN A 217 24.24 17.03 32.43
N SER A 218 23.71 16.40 33.49
CA SER A 218 22.87 15.20 33.39
C SER A 218 21.52 15.49 32.74
N TYR A 219 20.79 16.51 33.22
CA TYR A 219 19.50 16.86 32.62
C TYR A 219 19.62 17.37 31.18
N HIS A 220 20.75 17.96 30.79
CA HIS A 220 20.94 18.45 29.43
C HIS A 220 21.26 17.33 28.43
N LEU A 221 21.88 16.24 28.90
CA LEU A 221 22.06 15.00 28.13
C LEU A 221 20.75 14.21 28.05
N LEU A 222 20.08 13.98 29.18
CA LEU A 222 18.78 13.30 29.25
C LEU A 222 17.70 14.02 28.42
N SER A 223 17.69 15.35 28.40
CA SER A 223 16.79 16.17 27.56
C SER A 223 17.06 15.97 26.05
N LYS A 224 18.35 15.93 25.66
CA LYS A 224 18.75 15.66 24.26
C LYS A 224 18.43 14.23 23.85
N GLU A 225 18.65 13.26 24.73
CA GLU A 225 18.33 11.84 24.51
C GLU A 225 16.82 11.62 24.41
N HIS A 226 16.03 12.22 25.31
CA HIS A 226 14.57 12.14 25.26
C HIS A 226 14.00 12.81 24.00
N ARG A 227 14.48 14.00 23.61
CA ARG A 227 14.13 14.60 22.32
C ARG A 227 14.49 13.69 21.16
N ARG A 228 15.71 13.13 21.14
CA ARG A 228 16.14 12.22 20.07
C ARG A 228 15.25 10.99 19.98
N ASN A 229 14.90 10.37 21.10
CA ASN A 229 14.04 9.19 21.12
C ASN A 229 12.61 9.49 20.63
N ASN A 230 12.05 10.67 20.96
CA ASN A 230 10.75 11.10 20.45
C ASN A 230 10.80 11.35 18.94
N LEU A 231 11.81 12.08 18.46
CA LEU A 231 12.04 12.33 17.03
C LEU A 231 12.18 11.03 16.23
N GLN A 232 12.99 10.08 16.72
CA GLN A 232 13.13 8.76 16.09
C GLN A 232 11.80 8.01 16.01
N LYS A 233 10.99 8.06 17.08
CA LYS A 233 9.65 7.48 17.10
C LYS A 233 8.71 8.15 16.09
N GLU A 234 8.76 9.47 15.93
CA GLU A 234 7.97 10.20 14.93
C GLU A 234 8.34 9.78 13.51
N SER A 235 9.63 9.80 13.14
CA SER A 235 10.08 9.38 11.80
C SER A 235 9.73 7.91 11.48
N LEU A 236 9.74 7.03 12.49
CA LEU A 236 9.31 5.64 12.36
C LEU A 236 7.79 5.51 12.14
N ILE A 237 6.99 6.30 12.86
CA ILE A 237 5.52 6.36 12.68
C ILE A 237 5.16 6.93 11.31
N PHE A 238 5.86 7.98 10.86
CA PHE A 238 5.70 8.56 9.53
C PHE A 238 6.02 7.52 8.44
N MET A 239 7.18 6.87 8.51
CA MET A 239 7.55 5.79 7.59
C MET A 239 6.55 4.63 7.60
N LYS A 240 6.01 4.27 8.77
CA LYS A 240 4.91 3.30 8.89
C LYS A 240 3.66 3.77 8.14
N GLY A 241 3.24 5.03 8.34
CA GLY A 241 2.08 5.61 7.67
C GLY A 241 2.22 5.63 6.15
N VAL A 242 3.36 6.10 5.63
CA VAL A 242 3.66 6.10 4.18
C VAL A 242 3.63 4.68 3.61
N MET A 243 4.22 3.71 4.32
CA MET A 243 4.21 2.32 3.87
C MET A 243 2.81 1.70 3.90
N ASP A 244 2.04 1.91 4.96
CA ASP A 244 0.67 1.39 5.04
C ASP A 244 -0.22 2.05 3.96
N GLU A 245 -0.12 3.36 3.75
CA GLU A 245 -0.92 4.04 2.71
C GLU A 245 -0.62 3.52 1.30
N CYS A 246 0.66 3.41 0.93
CA CYS A 246 1.05 3.01 -0.42
C CYS A 246 1.09 1.48 -0.67
N THR A 247 1.05 0.65 0.37
CA THR A 247 1.23 -0.82 0.22
C THR A 247 0.19 -1.67 0.94
N HIS A 248 -0.66 -1.12 1.81
CA HIS A 248 -1.66 -1.94 2.48
C HIS A 248 -2.71 -2.42 1.47
N VAL A 249 -2.84 -3.74 1.28
CA VAL A 249 -3.75 -4.39 0.33
C VAL A 249 -5.22 -3.96 0.52
N GLY A 250 -5.61 -3.60 1.74
CA GLY A 250 -6.94 -3.04 2.03
C GLY A 250 -7.21 -1.64 1.47
N ASN A 251 -6.19 -0.95 0.95
CA ASN A 251 -6.30 0.30 0.21
C ASN A 251 -6.52 0.08 -1.30
N PHE A 252 -6.84 -1.16 -1.70
CA PHE A 252 -7.12 -1.54 -3.07
C PHE A 252 -8.44 -2.30 -3.14
N SER A 253 -9.03 -2.39 -4.33
CA SER A 253 -10.29 -3.12 -4.52
C SER A 253 -10.14 -4.60 -4.12
N VAL A 254 -11.20 -5.17 -3.56
CA VAL A 254 -11.28 -6.61 -3.29
C VAL A 254 -11.31 -7.34 -4.64
N PRO A 255 -10.45 -8.36 -4.86
CA PRO A 255 -10.51 -9.18 -6.07
C PRO A 255 -11.90 -9.76 -6.32
N VAL A 256 -12.28 -9.93 -7.59
CA VAL A 256 -13.65 -10.31 -8.00
C VAL A 256 -14.16 -11.58 -7.32
N ASP A 257 -13.27 -12.54 -7.04
CA ASP A 257 -13.61 -13.75 -6.29
C ASP A 257 -12.49 -14.15 -5.31
N PRO A 258 -12.58 -13.76 -4.04
CA PRO A 258 -11.60 -14.12 -3.02
C PRO A 258 -11.50 -15.63 -2.74
N SER A 259 -12.49 -16.45 -3.12
CA SER A 259 -12.45 -17.91 -2.87
C SER A 259 -11.39 -18.65 -3.70
N LEU A 260 -10.91 -18.01 -4.78
CA LEU A 260 -9.78 -18.46 -5.60
C LEU A 260 -8.41 -18.13 -5.01
N ILE A 261 -8.37 -17.40 -3.89
CA ILE A 261 -7.12 -16.92 -3.29
C ILE A 261 -6.66 -17.90 -2.20
N ILE A 262 -5.43 -18.40 -2.33
CA ILE A 262 -4.80 -19.28 -1.35
C ILE A 262 -3.47 -18.65 -0.90
N VAL A 263 -3.51 -17.91 0.21
CA VAL A 263 -2.34 -17.31 0.85
C VAL A 263 -1.53 -18.42 1.52
N VAL A 264 -0.22 -18.46 1.29
CA VAL A 264 0.65 -19.48 1.91
C VAL A 264 1.69 -18.80 2.78
N GLN A 265 1.66 -19.00 4.11
CA GLN A 265 2.43 -18.18 5.05
C GLN A 265 3.22 -19.01 6.07
N ALA A 266 4.49 -18.66 6.27
CA ALA A 266 5.32 -19.21 7.34
C ALA A 266 4.86 -18.71 8.71
N LYS A 267 4.72 -19.61 9.69
CA LYS A 267 4.34 -19.27 11.07
C LYS A 267 5.37 -18.37 11.71
N GLU A 268 6.65 -18.76 11.67
CA GLU A 268 7.78 -18.09 12.33
C GLU A 268 8.48 -17.07 11.40
N ASP A 269 7.70 -16.31 10.64
CA ASP A 269 8.23 -15.36 9.66
C ASP A 269 8.76 -14.08 10.32
N ALA A 270 10.09 -13.97 10.42
CA ALA A 270 10.79 -12.78 10.91
C ALA A 270 11.04 -11.69 9.85
N TYR A 271 10.83 -12.00 8.57
CA TYR A 271 10.91 -11.01 7.47
C TYR A 271 9.62 -10.23 7.32
N ILE A 272 8.47 -10.88 7.59
CA ILE A 272 7.15 -10.27 7.48
C ILE A 272 6.40 -10.42 8.82
N PRO A 273 6.66 -9.50 9.79
CA PRO A 273 5.92 -9.43 11.03
C PRO A 273 4.44 -9.16 10.78
N ARG A 274 3.57 -9.88 11.50
CA ARG A 274 2.10 -9.78 11.37
C ARG A 274 1.41 -9.19 12.62
N THR A 275 2.18 -8.88 13.67
CA THR A 275 1.64 -8.33 14.93
C THR A 275 1.03 -6.95 14.72
N GLY A 276 -0.26 -6.79 15.05
CA GLY A 276 -0.97 -5.52 14.87
C GLY A 276 -1.25 -5.17 13.41
N VAL A 277 -1.22 -6.15 12.50
CA VAL A 277 -1.54 -6.00 11.08
C VAL A 277 -2.83 -6.77 10.77
N ARG A 278 -3.73 -6.17 9.98
CA ARG A 278 -5.03 -6.75 9.65
C ARG A 278 -4.89 -8.07 8.88
N SER A 279 -5.76 -9.04 9.18
CA SER A 279 -5.77 -10.34 8.51
C SER A 279 -6.23 -10.23 7.06
N LEU A 280 -5.60 -10.97 6.15
CA LEU A 280 -6.03 -11.04 4.74
C LEU A 280 -7.46 -11.60 4.61
N GLN A 281 -7.93 -12.44 5.54
CA GLN A 281 -9.33 -12.92 5.56
C GLN A 281 -10.35 -11.83 5.88
N GLU A 282 -9.97 -10.76 6.58
CA GLU A 282 -10.86 -9.63 6.84
C GLU A 282 -10.88 -8.63 5.67
N ILE A 283 -9.78 -8.56 4.92
CA ILE A 283 -9.63 -7.70 3.75
C ILE A 283 -10.30 -8.37 2.53
N TRP A 284 -10.14 -9.69 2.40
CA TRP A 284 -10.65 -10.52 1.32
C TRP A 284 -11.47 -11.70 1.89
N PRO A 285 -12.75 -11.48 2.25
CA PRO A 285 -13.61 -12.49 2.83
C PRO A 285 -13.76 -13.72 1.91
N GLY A 286 -13.37 -14.89 2.41
CA GLY A 286 -13.41 -16.16 1.67
C GLY A 286 -12.06 -16.67 1.17
N CYS A 287 -10.96 -15.90 1.30
CA CYS A 287 -9.63 -16.42 0.99
C CYS A 287 -9.16 -17.49 1.99
N GLU A 288 -8.40 -18.46 1.51
CA GLU A 288 -7.74 -19.46 2.36
C GLU A 288 -6.37 -18.94 2.82
N ILE A 289 -6.00 -19.22 4.08
CA ILE A 289 -4.63 -18.99 4.57
C ILE A 289 -4.04 -20.32 5.07
N ARG A 290 -3.02 -20.80 4.36
CA ARG A 290 -2.26 -22.02 4.67
C ARG A 290 -1.02 -21.67 5.47
N TYR A 291 -0.99 -22.09 6.73
CA TYR A 291 0.17 -21.90 7.60
C TYR A 291 1.18 -23.04 7.47
N LEU A 292 2.47 -22.68 7.40
CA LEU A 292 3.61 -23.60 7.31
C LEU A 292 4.43 -23.56 8.60
N GLU A 293 4.97 -24.70 9.02
CA GLU A 293 6.01 -24.74 10.06
C GLU A 293 7.34 -24.15 9.56
N GLY A 294 8.03 -23.43 10.45
CA GLY A 294 9.28 -22.72 10.19
C GLY A 294 9.11 -21.26 9.76
N GLY A 295 10.24 -20.60 9.47
CA GLY A 295 10.32 -19.21 9.05
C GLY A 295 10.50 -19.01 7.54
N HIS A 296 10.59 -17.75 7.11
CA HIS A 296 10.60 -17.32 5.71
C HIS A 296 11.59 -18.10 4.81
N ILE A 297 12.86 -18.14 5.21
CA ILE A 297 13.94 -18.76 4.40
C ILE A 297 13.80 -20.30 4.39
N SER A 298 13.51 -20.93 5.52
CA SER A 298 13.29 -22.38 5.59
C SER A 298 12.05 -22.81 4.81
N ALA A 299 11.00 -21.99 4.80
CA ALA A 299 9.82 -22.25 3.98
C ALA A 299 10.15 -22.15 2.49
N TYR A 300 10.86 -21.10 2.06
CA TYR A 300 11.30 -20.93 0.67
C TYR A 300 12.16 -22.08 0.15
N LEU A 301 13.13 -22.55 0.96
CA LEU A 301 14.06 -23.61 0.57
C LEU A 301 13.41 -25.00 0.59
N PHE A 302 12.58 -25.31 1.59
CA PHE A 302 12.18 -26.69 1.89
C PHE A 302 10.67 -26.98 1.75
N LYS A 303 9.81 -25.98 1.49
CA LYS A 303 8.34 -26.15 1.42
C LYS A 303 7.74 -25.90 0.03
N GLN A 304 8.57 -25.84 -1.01
CA GLN A 304 8.15 -25.58 -2.41
C GLN A 304 7.06 -26.52 -2.95
N GLY A 305 6.97 -27.76 -2.44
CA GLY A 305 5.87 -28.67 -2.76
C GLY A 305 4.50 -28.12 -2.35
N LEU A 306 4.41 -27.45 -1.20
CA LEU A 306 3.17 -26.86 -0.69
C LEU A 306 2.77 -25.60 -1.48
N PHE A 307 3.75 -24.84 -2.00
CA PHE A 307 3.47 -23.72 -2.92
C PHE A 307 2.84 -24.22 -4.23
N ARG A 308 3.42 -25.29 -4.81
CA ARG A 308 2.87 -25.92 -6.02
C ARG A 308 1.49 -26.52 -5.79
N GLN A 309 1.24 -27.15 -4.63
CA GLN A 309 -0.09 -27.65 -4.28
C GLN A 309 -1.11 -26.51 -4.18
N ALA A 310 -0.78 -25.39 -3.53
CA ALA A 310 -1.67 -24.23 -3.47
C ALA A 310 -1.99 -23.65 -4.86
N ILE A 311 -1.05 -23.70 -5.81
CA ILE A 311 -1.30 -23.34 -7.22
C ILE A 311 -2.33 -24.30 -7.84
N TYR A 312 -2.11 -25.61 -7.76
CA TYR A 312 -3.05 -26.59 -8.32
C TYR A 312 -4.46 -26.43 -7.74
N ASP A 313 -4.60 -26.39 -6.41
CA ASP A 313 -5.88 -26.28 -5.72
C ASP A 313 -6.64 -24.98 -6.09
N ALA A 314 -5.93 -23.86 -6.29
CA ALA A 314 -6.55 -22.60 -6.69
C ALA A 314 -7.05 -22.63 -8.16
N PHE A 315 -6.33 -23.29 -9.06
CA PHE A 315 -6.78 -23.52 -10.43
C PHE A 315 -7.93 -24.54 -10.51
N GLU A 316 -7.93 -25.60 -9.69
CA GLU A 316 -9.05 -26.54 -9.59
C GLU A 316 -10.34 -25.84 -9.15
N ARG A 317 -10.27 -24.94 -8.16
CA ARG A 317 -11.41 -24.09 -7.76
C ARG A 317 -11.93 -23.23 -8.91
N PHE A 318 -11.03 -22.63 -9.68
CA PHE A 318 -11.42 -21.81 -10.83
C PHE A 318 -12.14 -22.67 -11.88
N LEU A 319 -11.57 -23.82 -12.25
CA LEU A 319 -12.17 -24.72 -13.25
C LEU A 319 -13.55 -25.20 -12.79
N HIS A 320 -13.69 -25.65 -11.53
CA HIS A 320 -14.97 -26.09 -10.98
C HIS A 320 -16.05 -24.99 -10.99
N LYS A 321 -15.67 -23.72 -10.84
CA LYS A 321 -16.61 -22.59 -10.70
C LYS A 321 -16.88 -21.82 -11.99
N TYR A 322 -15.93 -21.82 -12.94
CA TYR A 322 -15.93 -20.94 -14.12
C TYR A 322 -15.64 -21.64 -15.46
N ALA A 323 -15.34 -22.94 -15.49
CA ALA A 323 -15.09 -23.69 -16.74
C ALA A 323 -16.24 -24.65 -17.12
N ASN A 324 -17.43 -24.45 -16.55
CA ASN A 324 -18.70 -25.09 -16.95
C ASN A 324 -19.59 -24.08 -17.67
#